data_AF-A0A816B5V7-F1
#
_entry.id   AF-A0A816B5V7-F1
#
_cell.length_a   1.000
_cell.length_b   1.000
_cell.length_c   1.000
_cell.angle_alpha   90.00
_cell.angle_beta   90.00
_cell.angle_gamma   90.00
#
_symmetry.space_group_name_H-M   'P 1'
#
loop_
_entity.id
_entity.type
_entity.pdbx_description
1 polymer ?
#
loop_
_entity_poly.entity_id
_entity_poly.type
_entity_poly.pdbx_seq_one_letter_code
_entity_poly.pdbx_strand_id
1 'polypeptide(L)'
;MFGSDRSRYTDNQFSGKRFGSEVAGVSDLVTTGHGSDMIIGTYVERLFISELSGNVIDLCPVGALTSKPYALTARPWETRKSESIDVMDALGSNIVVHTRSGDVLRVIPRINEDVNEEWISDKTRFAYDGLKRQRLTAPMLKDRDGYLTLCDWEDALSVVAEKIGRSTGSKMAALADCFCDAEGLIALKDFMNQLGC
;
A
#
# COMPACT_ATOMS: atom_id res chain seq x y z
N MET A 1 -16.49 37.57 26.26
CA MET A 1 -16.62 36.19 26.79
C MET A 1 -16.57 35.23 25.62
N PHE A 2 -15.37 34.74 25.30
CA PHE A 2 -15.20 33.67 24.32
C PHE A 2 -15.61 32.36 25.00
N GLY A 3 -16.84 31.90 24.77
CA GLY A 3 -17.25 30.55 25.10
C GLY A 3 -16.49 29.61 24.18
N SER A 4 -15.41 29.00 24.69
CA SER A 4 -14.72 27.92 24.00
C SER A 4 -15.64 26.71 23.97
N ASP A 5 -16.02 26.34 22.76
CA ASP A 5 -16.89 25.23 22.40
C ASP A 5 -16.20 23.89 22.78
N ARG A 6 -16.22 23.56 24.08
CA ARG A 6 -15.60 22.33 24.64
C ARG A 6 -16.22 21.04 24.09
N SER A 7 -17.41 21.08 23.49
CA SER A 7 -18.09 19.89 22.96
C SER A 7 -17.38 19.30 21.74
N ARG A 8 -16.80 20.14 20.87
CA ARG A 8 -16.04 19.65 19.70
C ARG A 8 -14.72 18.98 20.09
N TYR A 9 -14.14 19.36 21.21
CA TYR A 9 -12.89 18.77 21.69
C TYR A 9 -13.12 17.36 22.25
N THR A 10 -14.27 17.12 22.89
CA THR A 10 -14.67 15.78 23.34
C THR A 10 -15.09 14.89 22.16
N ASP A 11 -15.78 15.43 21.15
CA ASP A 11 -16.17 14.62 19.97
C ASP A 11 -14.96 14.09 19.18
N ASN A 12 -13.90 14.89 19.04
CA ASN A 12 -12.68 14.45 18.35
C ASN A 12 -11.80 13.50 19.17
N GLN A 13 -11.98 13.38 20.49
CA GLN A 13 -11.23 12.43 21.33
C GLN A 13 -11.79 11.00 21.24
N PHE A 14 -13.08 10.85 20.88
CA PHE A 14 -13.72 9.54 20.75
C PHE A 14 -13.72 8.99 19.32
N SER A 15 -13.14 9.71 18.34
CA SER A 15 -13.16 9.34 16.92
C SER A 15 -12.57 7.95 16.66
N GLY A 16 -11.41 7.63 17.25
CA GLY A 16 -10.78 6.31 17.10
C GLY A 16 -11.59 5.16 17.71
N LYS A 17 -12.29 5.43 18.83
CA LYS A 17 -13.18 4.44 19.46
C LYS A 17 -14.43 4.19 18.60
N ARG A 18 -15.08 5.27 18.11
CA ARG A 18 -16.25 5.17 17.24
C ARG A 18 -15.90 4.46 15.94
N PHE A 19 -14.77 4.80 15.33
CA PHE A 19 -14.27 4.09 14.15
C PHE A 19 -14.08 2.59 14.41
N GLY A 20 -13.46 2.23 15.55
CA GLY A 20 -13.29 0.85 15.95
C GLY A 20 -14.62 0.08 15.96
N SER A 21 -15.63 0.62 16.64
CA SER A 21 -16.94 -0.04 16.77
C SER A 21 -17.82 0.02 15.53
N GLU A 22 -17.82 1.12 14.80
CA GLU A 22 -18.79 1.41 13.73
C GLU A 22 -18.27 1.02 12.35
N VAL A 23 -16.98 1.25 12.07
CA VAL A 23 -16.38 1.02 10.74
C VAL A 23 -15.54 -0.25 10.74
N ALA A 24 -14.60 -0.38 11.68
CA ALA A 24 -13.71 -1.53 11.75
C ALA A 24 -14.39 -2.79 12.31
N GLY A 25 -15.57 -2.64 12.92
CA GLY A 25 -16.35 -3.73 13.52
C GLY A 25 -15.70 -4.39 14.73
N VAL A 26 -14.70 -3.76 15.35
CA VAL A 26 -13.93 -4.28 16.47
C VAL A 26 -13.98 -3.32 17.66
N SER A 27 -14.60 -3.75 18.75
CA SER A 27 -14.81 -2.95 19.97
C SER A 27 -13.67 -3.11 21.00
N ASP A 28 -12.42 -3.22 20.55
CA ASP A 28 -11.27 -3.40 21.46
C ASP A 28 -10.79 -2.06 22.06
N LEU A 29 -10.95 -0.95 21.34
CA LEU A 29 -10.62 0.38 21.84
C LEU A 29 -11.71 0.88 22.79
N VAL A 30 -11.34 1.02 24.06
CA VAL A 30 -12.25 1.47 25.12
C VAL A 30 -11.66 2.66 25.87
N THR A 31 -12.52 3.30 26.66
CA THR A 31 -12.15 4.41 27.53
C THR A 31 -12.25 3.91 28.96
N THR A 32 -11.15 3.94 29.69
CA THR A 32 -11.07 3.49 31.09
C THR A 32 -10.74 4.67 31.99
N GLY A 33 -11.26 4.68 33.21
CA GLY A 33 -11.07 5.78 34.16
C GLY A 33 -12.15 6.86 34.08
N HIS A 34 -11.99 7.92 34.87
CA HIS A 34 -12.95 9.02 34.97
C HIS A 34 -12.25 10.36 35.19
N GLY A 35 -12.88 11.46 34.79
CA GLY A 35 -12.33 12.80 34.97
C GLY A 35 -11.03 13.00 34.19
N SER A 36 -10.00 13.53 34.84
CA SER A 36 -8.67 13.74 34.24
C SER A 36 -7.91 12.45 33.97
N ASP A 37 -8.25 11.36 34.66
CA ASP A 37 -7.51 10.08 34.61
C ASP A 37 -8.10 9.14 33.55
N MET A 38 -8.85 9.71 32.61
CA MET A 38 -9.47 8.98 31.50
C MET A 38 -8.40 8.63 30.46
N ILE A 39 -8.25 7.33 30.16
CA ILE A 39 -7.28 6.80 29.21
C ILE A 39 -8.01 6.04 28.11
N ILE A 40 -7.61 6.30 26.87
CA ILE A 40 -8.05 5.54 25.69
C ILE A 40 -7.02 4.45 25.41
N GLY A 41 -7.47 3.20 25.40
CA GLY A 41 -6.62 2.04 25.17
C GLY A 41 -7.42 0.76 25.12
N THR A 42 -6.74 -0.38 25.16
CA THR A 42 -7.36 -1.69 25.31
C THR A 42 -7.44 -2.04 26.80
N TYR A 43 -8.57 -2.61 27.25
CA TYR A 43 -8.75 -2.96 28.68
C TYR A 43 -7.81 -4.09 29.13
N VAL A 44 -7.55 -5.02 28.23
CA VAL A 44 -6.53 -6.07 28.36
C VAL A 44 -5.43 -5.76 27.34
N GLU A 45 -4.17 -6.08 27.63
CA GLU A 45 -3.07 -5.99 26.67
C GLU A 45 -3.33 -6.88 25.44
N ARG A 46 -4.09 -6.33 24.50
CA ARG A 46 -4.48 -6.95 23.25
C ARG A 46 -4.12 -6.03 22.11
N LEU A 47 -3.62 -6.62 21.04
CA LEU A 47 -3.42 -5.91 19.78
C LEU A 47 -4.79 -5.60 19.18
N PHE A 48 -4.95 -4.37 18.68
CA PHE A 48 -6.11 -3.99 17.89
C PHE A 48 -5.97 -4.62 16.50
N ILE A 49 -6.57 -5.80 16.32
CA ILE A 49 -6.46 -6.60 15.10
C ILE A 49 -7.71 -6.37 14.27
N SER A 50 -7.59 -5.60 13.19
CA SER A 50 -8.59 -5.42 12.15
C SER A 50 -7.88 -5.09 10.85
N GLU A 51 -8.46 -5.45 9.70
CA GLU A 51 -7.90 -5.15 8.37
C GLU A 51 -7.91 -3.64 8.05
N LEU A 52 -8.68 -2.86 8.81
CA LEU A 52 -8.79 -1.39 8.67
C LEU A 52 -8.19 -0.64 9.86
N SER A 53 -7.45 -1.33 10.72
CA SER A 53 -7.01 -0.80 12.02
C SER A 53 -6.09 0.42 11.90
N GLY A 54 -5.27 0.48 10.86
CA GLY A 54 -4.31 1.54 10.58
C GLY A 54 -4.95 2.86 10.16
N ASN A 55 -6.24 2.89 9.79
CA ASN A 55 -6.95 4.14 9.49
C ASN A 55 -7.17 5.00 10.73
N VAL A 56 -7.11 4.42 11.93
CA VAL A 56 -7.18 5.17 13.20
C VAL A 56 -6.06 6.21 13.31
N ILE A 57 -4.94 6.00 12.61
CA ILE A 57 -3.81 6.94 12.57
C ILE A 57 -4.23 8.27 11.94
N ASP A 58 -5.03 8.24 10.88
CA ASP A 58 -5.45 9.45 10.17
C ASP A 58 -6.55 10.21 10.94
N LEU A 59 -7.35 9.47 11.71
CA LEU A 59 -8.37 10.03 12.61
C LEU A 59 -7.80 10.73 13.85
N CYS A 60 -6.53 10.50 14.19
CA CYS A 60 -5.94 11.01 15.43
C CYS A 60 -5.46 12.47 15.25
N PRO A 61 -6.13 13.47 15.85
CA PRO A 61 -5.81 14.88 15.60
C PRO A 61 -4.50 15.32 16.28
N VAL A 62 -4.03 14.59 17.29
CA VAL A 62 -2.91 14.98 18.16
C VAL A 62 -1.62 14.18 17.90
N GLY A 63 -1.67 13.16 17.03
CA GLY A 63 -0.52 12.28 16.81
C GLY A 63 -0.19 11.37 18.00
N ALA A 64 -1.18 11.05 18.85
CA ALA A 64 -1.04 10.02 19.88
C ALA A 64 -0.96 8.62 19.26
N LEU A 65 -1.69 8.41 18.15
CA LEU A 65 -1.67 7.19 17.35
C LEU A 65 -0.94 7.51 16.05
N THR A 66 0.22 6.89 15.85
CA THR A 66 1.07 7.13 14.68
C THR A 66 1.46 5.82 14.03
N SER A 67 1.76 5.88 12.73
CA SER A 67 2.31 4.75 11.99
C SER A 67 3.71 4.41 12.53
N LYS A 68 3.83 3.26 13.20
CA LYS A 68 5.11 2.74 13.70
C LYS A 68 6.14 2.53 12.57
N PRO A 69 5.78 1.98 11.38
CA PRO A 69 6.73 1.87 10.26
C PRO A 69 7.23 3.21 9.71
N TYR A 70 6.45 4.29 9.85
CA TYR A 70 6.83 5.64 9.38
C TYR A 70 7.44 6.51 10.50
N ALA A 71 7.43 6.03 11.74
CA ALA A 71 7.84 6.82 12.90
C ALA A 71 9.25 7.39 12.70
N LEU A 72 9.39 8.70 12.89
CA LEU A 72 10.65 9.44 12.82
C LEU A 72 11.38 9.38 11.45
N THR A 73 10.75 8.89 10.39
CA THR A 73 11.41 8.74 9.09
C THR A 73 11.47 10.04 8.29
N ALA A 74 10.39 10.83 8.31
CA ALA A 74 10.31 12.12 7.61
C ALA A 74 9.29 13.07 8.23
N ARG A 75 9.36 14.35 7.84
CA ARG A 75 8.38 15.36 8.22
C ARG A 75 7.41 15.67 7.07
N PRO A 76 6.14 16.02 7.35
CA PRO A 76 5.14 16.21 6.29
C PRO A 76 5.52 17.21 5.20
N TRP A 77 6.23 18.28 5.55
CA TRP A 77 6.68 19.32 4.61
C TRP A 77 7.88 18.91 3.74
N GLU A 78 8.59 17.83 4.09
CA GLU A 78 9.71 17.31 3.30
C GLU A 78 9.24 16.37 2.18
N THR A 79 7.99 15.92 2.24
CA THR A 79 7.46 14.90 1.34
C THR A 79 6.75 15.50 0.13
N ARG A 80 6.99 14.93 -1.04
CA ARG A 80 6.18 15.18 -2.25
C ARG A 80 4.98 14.25 -2.24
N LYS A 81 3.84 14.78 -2.66
CA LYS A 81 2.57 14.05 -2.72
C LYS A 81 2.27 13.72 -4.17
N SER A 82 2.03 12.44 -4.45
CA SER A 82 1.58 11.97 -5.76
C SER A 82 0.26 11.22 -5.56
N GLU A 83 -0.78 11.65 -6.26
CA GLU A 83 -2.07 10.96 -6.25
C GLU A 83 -1.98 9.73 -7.17
N SER A 84 -2.46 8.58 -6.68
CA SER A 84 -2.37 7.29 -7.36
C SER A 84 -3.54 6.39 -6.97
N ILE A 85 -3.59 5.20 -7.55
CA ILE A 85 -4.54 4.13 -7.23
C ILE A 85 -3.78 2.95 -6.62
N ASP A 86 -4.39 2.27 -5.66
CA ASP A 86 -3.88 1.04 -5.08
C ASP A 86 -4.08 -0.18 -6.00
N VAL A 87 -3.16 -1.14 -5.92
CA VAL A 87 -3.17 -2.40 -6.67
C VAL A 87 -3.09 -3.63 -5.75
N MET A 88 -3.08 -3.46 -4.42
CA MET A 88 -2.95 -4.56 -3.47
C MET A 88 -4.21 -5.43 -3.36
N ASP A 89 -5.34 -4.90 -3.81
CA ASP A 89 -6.62 -5.60 -3.95
C ASP A 89 -7.36 -5.14 -5.23
N ALA A 90 -8.45 -5.82 -5.54
CA ALA A 90 -9.28 -5.50 -6.70
C ALA A 90 -10.26 -4.33 -6.45
N LEU A 91 -10.19 -3.66 -5.28
CA LEU A 91 -11.04 -2.50 -4.99
C LEU A 91 -10.53 -1.26 -5.72
N GLY A 92 -9.21 -1.14 -5.91
CA GLY A 92 -8.61 0.01 -6.57
C GLY A 92 -8.76 1.28 -5.76
N SER A 93 -8.46 1.20 -4.45
CA SER A 93 -8.65 2.33 -3.53
C SER A 93 -7.83 3.56 -3.94
N ASN A 94 -8.41 4.75 -3.82
CA ASN A 94 -7.70 5.98 -4.13
C ASN A 94 -6.68 6.30 -3.04
N ILE A 95 -5.43 6.57 -3.43
CA ILE A 95 -4.33 6.80 -2.49
C ILE A 95 -3.51 8.05 -2.84
N VAL A 96 -2.83 8.60 -1.83
CA VAL A 96 -1.76 9.57 -1.99
C VAL A 96 -0.46 8.95 -1.51
N VAL A 97 0.49 8.81 -2.42
CA VAL A 97 1.83 8.29 -2.15
C VAL A 97 2.74 9.44 -1.76
N HIS A 98 3.28 9.38 -0.55
CA HIS A 98 4.28 10.34 -0.08
C HIS A 98 5.68 9.84 -0.40
N THR A 99 6.43 10.63 -1.17
CA THR A 99 7.80 10.30 -1.58
C THR A 99 8.80 11.33 -1.08
N ARG A 100 10.05 10.91 -0.87
CA ARG A 100 11.19 11.80 -0.61
C ARG A 100 12.43 11.22 -1.27
N SER A 101 13.13 12.01 -2.06
CA SER A 101 14.36 11.60 -2.74
C SER A 101 14.24 10.30 -3.55
N GLY A 102 13.08 10.03 -4.15
CA GLY A 102 12.80 8.82 -4.93
C GLY A 102 12.28 7.63 -4.12
N ASP A 103 12.32 7.69 -2.79
CA ASP A 103 11.79 6.65 -1.92
C ASP A 103 10.33 6.91 -1.52
N VAL A 104 9.52 5.86 -1.58
CA VAL A 104 8.18 5.86 -0.95
C VAL A 104 8.34 5.76 0.56
N LEU A 105 7.70 6.68 1.29
CA LEU A 105 7.81 6.76 2.75
C LEU A 105 6.54 6.36 3.48
N ARG A 106 5.38 6.71 2.93
CA ARG A 106 4.06 6.32 3.44
C ARG A 106 3.02 6.41 2.35
N VAL A 107 1.93 5.68 2.54
CA VAL A 107 0.72 5.73 1.71
C VAL A 107 -0.43 6.15 2.60
N ILE A 108 -1.21 7.14 2.16
CA ILE A 108 -2.41 7.61 2.86
C ILE A 108 -3.62 7.53 1.92
N PRO A 109 -4.85 7.38 2.43
CA PRO A 109 -6.06 7.40 1.61
C PRO A 109 -6.25 8.77 0.95
N ARG A 110 -6.83 8.75 -0.26
CA ARG A 110 -7.43 9.92 -0.91
C ARG A 110 -8.94 9.77 -0.88
N ILE A 111 -9.65 10.86 -0.63
CA ILE A 111 -11.11 10.82 -0.53
C ILE A 111 -11.73 10.47 -1.89
N ASN A 112 -12.58 9.46 -1.91
CA ASN A 112 -13.42 9.08 -3.04
C ASN A 112 -14.69 8.36 -2.56
N GLU A 113 -15.80 9.10 -2.52
CA GLU A 113 -17.11 8.64 -2.04
C GLU A 113 -17.61 7.38 -2.77
N ASP A 114 -17.24 7.19 -4.04
CA ASP A 114 -17.74 6.07 -4.84
C ASP A 114 -16.99 4.75 -4.60
N VAL A 115 -15.80 4.80 -3.99
CA VAL A 115 -14.89 3.63 -3.90
C VAL A 115 -14.50 3.33 -2.46
N ASN A 116 -13.80 4.26 -1.82
CA ASN A 116 -13.13 3.99 -0.56
C ASN A 116 -13.48 5.00 0.53
N GLU A 117 -14.36 5.97 0.24
CA GLU A 117 -14.67 7.12 1.09
C GLU A 117 -13.36 7.78 1.53
N GLU A 118 -12.90 7.54 2.76
CA GLU A 118 -11.61 7.99 3.28
C GLU A 118 -10.72 6.85 3.83
N TRP A 119 -11.09 5.59 3.59
CA TRP A 119 -10.47 4.41 4.18
C TRP A 119 -9.61 3.64 3.18
N ILE A 120 -8.58 2.95 3.68
CA ILE A 120 -7.80 1.97 2.93
C ILE A 120 -7.48 0.76 3.80
N SER A 121 -7.24 -0.40 3.19
CA SER A 121 -6.80 -1.58 3.93
C SER A 121 -5.41 -1.38 4.56
N ASP A 122 -5.14 -2.09 5.66
CA ASP A 122 -3.82 -2.10 6.29
C ASP A 122 -2.75 -2.71 5.37
N LYS A 123 -3.16 -3.64 4.51
CA LYS A 123 -2.31 -4.17 3.44
C LYS A 123 -1.82 -3.04 2.53
N THR A 124 -2.72 -2.23 1.98
CA THR A 124 -2.40 -1.05 1.16
C THR A 124 -1.52 -0.06 1.91
N ARG A 125 -1.90 0.24 3.16
CA ARG A 125 -1.24 1.25 3.99
C ARG A 125 0.22 0.92 4.30
N PHE A 126 0.55 -0.36 4.50
CA PHE A 126 1.88 -0.79 4.94
C PHE A 126 2.69 -1.57 3.89
N ALA A 127 2.12 -1.90 2.73
CA ALA A 127 2.81 -2.63 1.66
C ALA A 127 4.03 -1.91 1.07
N TYR A 128 4.13 -0.58 1.23
CA TYR A 128 5.20 0.22 0.65
C TYR A 128 6.62 -0.17 1.12
N ASP A 129 6.77 -0.80 2.29
CA ASP A 129 8.07 -1.33 2.76
C ASP A 129 8.59 -2.44 1.83
N GLY A 130 7.68 -3.22 1.24
CA GLY A 130 8.00 -4.27 0.26
C GLY A 130 8.60 -3.72 -1.03
N LEU A 131 8.25 -2.50 -1.44
CA LEU A 131 8.77 -1.89 -2.67
C LEU A 131 10.28 -1.62 -2.62
N LYS A 132 10.89 -1.60 -1.42
CA LYS A 132 12.32 -1.39 -1.23
C LYS A 132 13.12 -2.68 -1.10
N ARG A 133 12.46 -3.82 -0.90
CA ARG A 133 13.10 -5.10 -0.61
C ARG A 133 12.99 -6.04 -1.81
N GLN A 134 14.04 -6.82 -2.03
CA GLN A 134 14.07 -7.90 -3.03
C GLN A 134 13.67 -7.45 -4.45
N ARG A 135 14.07 -6.24 -4.85
CA ARG A 135 13.79 -5.70 -6.19
C ARG A 135 14.68 -6.36 -7.23
N LEU A 136 14.10 -6.73 -8.36
CA LEU A 136 14.84 -7.09 -9.57
C LEU A 136 15.42 -5.80 -10.18
N THR A 137 16.71 -5.55 -9.94
CA THR A 137 17.41 -4.31 -10.34
C THR A 137 18.11 -4.42 -11.69
N ALA A 138 18.46 -5.63 -12.11
CA ALA A 138 19.19 -5.90 -13.34
C ALA A 138 18.70 -7.23 -13.94
N PRO A 139 18.75 -7.38 -15.28
CA PRO A 139 18.38 -8.63 -15.93
C PRO A 139 19.41 -9.72 -15.59
N MET A 140 18.91 -10.96 -15.53
CA MET A 140 19.71 -12.13 -15.19
C MET A 140 19.46 -13.27 -16.17
N LEU A 141 20.53 -13.97 -16.54
CA LEU A 141 20.49 -15.16 -17.38
C LEU A 141 21.00 -16.37 -16.60
N LYS A 142 20.55 -17.57 -16.97
CA LYS A 142 21.09 -18.80 -16.38
C LYS A 142 22.41 -19.16 -17.04
N ASP A 143 23.42 -19.41 -16.23
CA ASP A 143 24.70 -19.94 -16.69
C ASP A 143 24.62 -21.44 -17.03
N ARG A 144 25.76 -22.04 -17.39
CA ARG A 144 25.86 -23.47 -17.73
C ARG A 144 25.60 -24.38 -16.53
N ASP A 145 25.82 -23.89 -15.32
CA ASP A 145 25.65 -24.59 -14.06
C ASP A 145 24.23 -24.40 -13.47
N GLY A 146 23.41 -23.57 -14.12
CA GLY A 146 22.00 -23.31 -13.78
C GLY A 146 21.76 -22.11 -12.87
N TYR A 147 22.80 -21.36 -12.49
CA TYR A 147 22.69 -20.20 -11.61
C TYR A 147 22.37 -18.92 -12.37
N LEU A 148 21.62 -18.01 -11.74
CA LEU A 148 21.31 -16.70 -12.31
C LEU A 148 22.51 -15.76 -12.16
N THR A 149 23.04 -15.29 -13.28
CA THR A 149 24.13 -14.33 -13.36
C THR A 149 23.64 -13.02 -13.98
N LEU A 150 24.19 -11.91 -13.51
CA LEU A 150 23.86 -10.57 -14.03
C LEU A 150 24.33 -10.43 -15.48
N CYS A 151 23.52 -9.78 -16.30
CA CYS A 151 23.81 -9.53 -17.71
C CYS A 151 23.32 -8.15 -18.14
N ASP A 152 23.69 -7.74 -19.35
CA ASP A 152 23.18 -6.53 -19.97
C ASP A 152 21.82 -6.77 -20.65
N TRP A 153 21.06 -5.69 -20.86
CA TRP A 153 19.74 -5.76 -21.50
C TRP A 153 19.80 -6.32 -22.92
N GLU A 154 20.85 -5.98 -23.69
CA GLU A 154 21.03 -6.46 -25.06
C GLU A 154 21.19 -7.99 -25.11
N ASP A 155 22.02 -8.54 -24.21
CA ASP A 155 22.23 -9.98 -24.11
C ASP A 155 20.95 -10.71 -23.68
N ALA A 156 20.27 -10.19 -22.66
CA ALA A 156 19.02 -10.77 -22.16
C ALA A 156 17.94 -10.83 -23.24
N LEU A 157 17.72 -9.72 -23.96
CA LEU A 157 16.71 -9.65 -25.01
C LEU A 157 17.08 -10.48 -26.24
N SER A 158 18.37 -10.54 -26.61
CA SER A 158 18.84 -11.36 -27.73
C SER A 158 18.59 -12.84 -27.49
N VAL A 159 18.90 -13.32 -26.27
CA VAL A 159 18.65 -14.72 -25.88
C VAL A 159 17.15 -15.05 -25.86
N VAL A 160 16.31 -14.12 -25.39
CA VAL A 160 14.84 -14.29 -25.40
C VAL A 160 14.33 -14.35 -26.85
N ALA A 161 14.77 -13.44 -27.72
CA ALA A 161 14.37 -13.42 -29.12
C ALA A 161 14.78 -14.69 -29.87
N GLU A 162 16.00 -15.21 -29.64
CA GLU A 162 16.48 -16.46 -30.22
C GLU A 162 15.61 -17.66 -29.79
N LYS A 163 15.23 -17.73 -28.50
CA LYS A 163 14.37 -18.81 -27.97
C LYS A 163 12.94 -18.74 -28.52
N ILE A 164 12.41 -17.53 -28.66
CA ILE A 164 11.08 -17.31 -29.26
C ILE A 164 11.12 -17.70 -30.74
N GLY A 165 12.13 -17.26 -31.49
CA GLY A 165 12.27 -17.58 -32.92
C GLY A 165 12.46 -19.07 -33.24
N ARG A 166 12.96 -19.87 -32.28
CA ARG A 166 13.07 -21.33 -32.38
C ARG A 166 11.79 -22.08 -32.01
N SER A 167 10.84 -21.42 -31.37
CA SER A 167 9.61 -22.01 -30.86
C SER A 167 8.44 -21.73 -31.81
N THR A 168 7.47 -22.63 -31.86
CA THR A 168 6.24 -22.45 -32.65
C THR A 168 5.14 -21.85 -31.76
N GLY A 169 4.30 -20.96 -32.31
CA GLY A 169 3.22 -20.27 -31.57
C GLY A 169 2.36 -21.19 -30.70
N SER A 170 2.01 -22.37 -31.21
CA SER A 170 1.21 -23.38 -30.49
C SER A 170 1.84 -23.94 -29.20
N LYS A 171 3.13 -23.68 -28.93
CA LYS A 171 3.86 -24.14 -27.73
C LYS A 171 4.17 -22.99 -26.77
N MET A 172 3.81 -21.76 -27.12
CA MET A 172 4.07 -20.59 -26.31
C MET A 172 2.81 -20.21 -25.53
N ALA A 173 3.01 -19.83 -24.28
CA ALA A 173 1.96 -19.31 -23.42
C ALA A 173 2.53 -18.15 -22.61
N ALA A 174 1.68 -17.16 -22.34
CA ALA A 174 2.00 -16.03 -21.49
C ALA A 174 1.22 -16.15 -20.19
N LEU A 175 1.91 -16.00 -19.06
CA LEU A 175 1.29 -15.91 -17.74
C LEU A 175 1.39 -14.45 -17.28
N ALA A 176 0.24 -13.85 -17.00
CA ALA A 176 0.17 -12.51 -16.43
C ALA A 176 -0.14 -12.58 -14.94
N ASP A 177 0.53 -11.72 -14.17
CA ASP A 177 0.30 -11.59 -12.74
C ASP A 177 -0.83 -10.58 -12.45
N CYS A 178 -1.37 -10.60 -11.23
CA CYS A 178 -2.45 -9.70 -10.82
C CYS A 178 -2.04 -8.23 -10.70
N PHE A 179 -0.73 -7.93 -10.70
CA PHE A 179 -0.19 -6.57 -10.63
C PHE A 179 0.16 -5.98 -12.01
N CYS A 180 -0.07 -6.70 -13.11
CA CYS A 180 0.17 -6.17 -14.45
C CYS A 180 -0.87 -5.09 -14.81
N ASP A 181 -0.39 -3.99 -15.37
CA ASP A 181 -1.22 -2.90 -15.90
C ASP A 181 -1.90 -3.31 -17.22
N ALA A 182 -2.98 -2.62 -17.56
CA ALA A 182 -3.74 -2.92 -18.77
C ALA A 182 -2.89 -2.71 -20.04
N GLU A 183 -2.01 -1.72 -20.02
CA GLU A 183 -1.05 -1.39 -21.07
C GLU A 183 -0.03 -2.52 -21.28
N GLY A 184 0.55 -3.07 -20.20
CA GLY A 184 1.43 -4.22 -20.28
C GLY A 184 0.72 -5.46 -20.80
N LEU A 185 -0.53 -5.69 -20.40
CA LEU A 185 -1.35 -6.80 -20.87
C LEU A 185 -1.68 -6.70 -22.36
N ILE A 186 -2.04 -5.52 -22.87
CA ILE A 186 -2.32 -5.35 -24.30
C ILE A 186 -1.04 -5.47 -25.13
N ALA A 187 0.09 -4.93 -24.66
CA ALA A 187 1.37 -5.08 -25.33
C ALA A 187 1.78 -6.56 -25.41
N LEU A 188 1.60 -7.32 -24.33
CA LEU A 188 1.87 -8.76 -24.29
C LEU A 188 0.92 -9.54 -25.21
N LYS A 189 -0.37 -9.18 -25.22
CA LYS A 189 -1.36 -9.80 -26.09
C LYS A 189 -1.03 -9.56 -27.56
N ASP A 190 -0.73 -8.32 -27.95
CA ASP A 190 -0.39 -7.97 -29.33
C ASP A 190 0.91 -8.65 -29.77
N PHE A 191 1.90 -8.74 -28.88
CA PHE A 191 3.13 -9.48 -29.11
C PHE A 191 2.86 -10.98 -29.36
N MET A 192 2.03 -11.62 -28.54
CA MET A 192 1.68 -13.04 -28.70
C MET A 192 0.87 -13.30 -29.97
N ASN A 193 -0.06 -12.40 -30.31
CA ASN A 193 -0.83 -12.48 -31.56
C ASN A 193 0.08 -12.44 -32.80
N GLN A 194 1.12 -11.59 -32.79
CA GLN A 194 2.10 -11.52 -33.89
C GLN A 194 2.92 -12.80 -34.04
N LEU A 195 3.14 -13.54 -32.95
CA LEU A 195 3.83 -14.82 -32.94
C LEU A 195 2.93 -16.00 -33.35
N GLY A 196 1.64 -15.74 -33.62
CA GLY A 196 0.66 -16.76 -34.00
C GLY A 196 0.21 -17.64 -32.83
N CYS A 197 0.21 -17.08 -31.62
CA CYS A 197 -0.34 -17.70 -30.41
C CYS A 197 -1.82 -17.31 -30.21
#